data_AF-A0A969GMP9-F1
#
_entry.id   AF-A0A969GMP9-F1
#
_cell.length_a   1.000
_cell.length_b   1.000
_cell.length_c   1.000
_cell.angle_alpha   90.00
_cell.angle_beta   90.00
_cell.angle_gamma   90.00
#
_symmetry.space_group_name_H-M   'P 1'
#
loop_
_entity.id
_entity.type
_entity.pdbx_description
1 polymer ?
#
loop_
_entity_poly.entity_id
_entity_poly.type
_entity_poly.pdbx_seq_one_letter_code
_entity_poly.pdbx_strand_id
1 'polypeptide(L)'
;MGVVDFISADLDELLQQLDGFEVVVNGEPQLLQTAEADVESIELSPLQRFLNFISDPAIASILFTIGLLGIIAEVRTPGVGVPGIVGVISLLLAFYALGQLDANFAGLALIGVALALFIAEALRQPLACWR
;
A
#
# COMPACT_ATOMS: atom_id res chain seq x y z
N MET A 1 -10.48 -24.96 -16.93
CA MET A 1 -11.93 -25.12 -17.17
C MET A 1 -12.48 -25.85 -15.95
N GLY A 2 -13.20 -25.15 -15.06
CA GLY A 2 -13.59 -25.65 -13.73
C GLY A 2 -12.85 -24.98 -12.56
N VAL A 3 -12.78 -23.64 -12.55
CA VAL A 3 -12.12 -22.85 -11.48
C VAL A 3 -13.14 -22.06 -10.64
N VAL A 4 -14.40 -22.04 -11.08
CA VAL A 4 -15.51 -21.32 -10.43
C VAL A 4 -16.70 -22.27 -10.33
N ASP A 5 -17.26 -22.37 -9.12
CA ASP A 5 -18.36 -23.27 -8.80
C ASP A 5 -19.73 -22.68 -9.18
N PHE A 6 -19.86 -21.34 -9.17
CA PHE A 6 -21.10 -20.61 -9.43
C PHE A 6 -20.89 -19.38 -10.30
N ILE A 7 -21.92 -19.00 -11.06
CA ILE A 7 -22.04 -17.73 -11.78
C ILE A 7 -23.40 -17.15 -11.41
N SER A 8 -23.40 -16.02 -10.71
CA SER A 8 -24.60 -15.30 -10.24
C SER A 8 -24.58 -13.86 -10.75
N ALA A 9 -25.76 -13.27 -10.94
CA ALA A 9 -25.91 -11.89 -11.41
C ALA A 9 -25.70 -10.86 -10.30
N ASP A 10 -25.99 -11.24 -9.05
CA ASP A 10 -25.87 -10.38 -7.88
C ASP A 10 -25.55 -11.19 -6.60
N LEU A 11 -25.36 -10.45 -5.49
CA LEU A 11 -25.00 -11.03 -4.19
C LEU A 11 -26.13 -11.88 -3.60
N ASP A 12 -27.40 -11.50 -3.79
CA ASP A 12 -28.53 -12.22 -3.23
C ASP A 12 -28.72 -13.57 -3.93
N GLU A 13 -28.57 -13.60 -5.26
CA GLU A 13 -28.56 -14.83 -6.05
C GLU A 13 -27.37 -15.72 -5.66
N LEU A 14 -26.19 -15.14 -5.41
CA LEU A 14 -25.02 -15.88 -4.94
C LEU A 14 -25.27 -16.55 -3.58
N LEU A 15 -25.87 -15.82 -2.63
CA LEU A 15 -26.15 -16.34 -1.28
C LEU A 15 -27.19 -17.46 -1.30
N GLN A 16 -28.17 -17.39 -2.21
CA GLN A 16 -29.13 -18.48 -2.41
C GLN A 16 -28.49 -19.70 -3.05
N GLN A 17 -27.58 -19.52 -4.01
CA GLN A 17 -26.89 -20.63 -4.67
C GLN A 17 -25.86 -21.31 -3.75
N LEU A 18 -25.24 -20.55 -2.84
CA LEU A 18 -24.30 -21.07 -1.83
C LEU A 18 -24.99 -21.77 -0.66
N ASP A 19 -26.29 -21.55 -0.46
CA ASP A 19 -27.02 -22.15 0.66
C ASP A 19 -27.12 -23.67 0.46
N GLY A 20 -26.66 -24.41 1.46
CA GLY A 20 -26.58 -25.87 1.37
C GLY A 20 -25.29 -26.40 0.72
N PHE A 21 -24.38 -25.52 0.25
CA PHE A 21 -23.14 -25.93 -0.39
C PHE A 21 -22.10 -26.39 0.65
N GLU A 22 -21.45 -27.52 0.38
CA GLU A 22 -20.45 -28.12 1.28
C GLU A 22 -19.05 -27.58 0.92
N VAL A 23 -18.42 -26.87 1.85
CA VAL A 23 -17.06 -26.35 1.70
C VAL A 23 -16.13 -26.96 2.74
N VAL A 24 -14.87 -27.17 2.38
CA VAL A 24 -13.88 -27.70 3.32
C VAL A 24 -13.21 -26.54 4.05
N VAL A 25 -13.48 -26.41 5.35
CA VAL A 25 -12.84 -25.42 6.23
C VAL A 25 -11.92 -26.17 7.18
N ASN A 26 -10.63 -25.82 7.18
CA ASN A 26 -9.61 -26.48 8.02
C ASN A 26 -9.55 -28.03 7.84
N GLY A 27 -9.93 -28.54 6.68
CA GLY A 27 -9.92 -29.98 6.39
C GLY A 27 -11.21 -30.71 6.79
N GLU A 28 -12.19 -30.03 7.37
CA GLU A 28 -13.49 -30.59 7.70
C GLU A 28 -14.57 -30.07 6.74
N PRO A 29 -15.47 -30.94 6.25
CA PRO A 29 -16.61 -30.50 5.47
C PRO A 29 -17.58 -29.70 6.36
N GLN A 30 -17.90 -28.49 5.94
CA GLN A 30 -18.85 -27.61 6.59
C GLN A 30 -19.91 -27.18 5.58
N LEU A 31 -21.17 -27.31 5.98
CA LEU A 31 -22.32 -26.96 5.15
C LEU A 31 -22.62 -25.47 5.34
N LEU A 32 -22.61 -24.70 4.25
CA LEU A 32 -22.91 -23.28 4.28
C LEU A 32 -24.41 -23.05 4.49
N GLN A 33 -24.74 -22.17 5.42
CA GLN A 33 -26.11 -21.70 5.69
C GLN A 33 -26.10 -20.20 5.43
N THR A 34 -26.45 -19.81 4.21
CA THR A 34 -26.33 -18.43 3.71
C THR A 34 -27.69 -17.80 3.42
N ALA A 35 -28.79 -18.56 3.46
CA ALA A 35 -30.14 -18.07 3.18
C ALA A 35 -30.63 -16.92 4.10
N GLU A 36 -30.13 -16.85 5.34
CA GLU A 36 -30.44 -15.79 6.32
C GLU A 36 -29.18 -15.10 6.88
N ALA A 37 -28.05 -15.20 6.17
CA ALA A 37 -26.80 -14.62 6.65
C ALA A 37 -26.84 -13.08 6.60
N ASP A 38 -26.48 -12.43 7.70
CA ASP A 38 -26.29 -10.98 7.75
C ASP A 38 -25.05 -10.60 6.92
N VAL A 39 -25.26 -9.75 5.91
CA VAL A 39 -24.18 -9.24 5.06
C VAL A 39 -23.56 -8.02 5.73
N GLU A 40 -22.36 -8.20 6.30
CA GLU A 40 -21.57 -7.08 6.80
C GLU A 40 -20.60 -6.57 5.71
N SER A 41 -20.82 -5.34 5.26
CA SER A 41 -19.89 -4.69 4.33
C SER A 41 -18.72 -4.09 5.09
N ILE A 42 -17.52 -4.65 4.89
CA ILE A 42 -16.28 -4.08 5.43
C ILE A 42 -15.81 -2.96 4.50
N GLU A 43 -16.11 -1.72 4.88
CA GLU A 43 -15.60 -0.55 4.15
C GLU A 43 -14.09 -0.37 4.36
N LEU A 44 -13.41 0.09 3.31
CA LEU A 44 -12.00 0.45 3.40
C LEU A 44 -11.85 1.67 4.31
N SER A 45 -10.96 1.56 5.30
CA SER A 45 -10.55 2.72 6.10
C SER A 45 -9.92 3.81 5.20
N PRO A 46 -9.90 5.09 5.62
CA PRO A 46 -9.35 6.18 4.81
C PRO A 46 -7.90 5.92 4.34
N LEU A 47 -7.09 5.29 5.20
CA LEU A 47 -5.72 4.89 4.87
C LEU A 47 -5.70 3.77 3.83
N GLN A 48 -6.52 2.72 4.00
CA GLN A 48 -6.63 1.63 3.02
C GLN A 48 -7.13 2.14 1.67
N ARG A 49 -8.04 3.13 1.67
CA ARG A 49 -8.53 3.75 0.43
C ARG A 49 -7.42 4.53 -0.29
N PHE A 50 -6.59 5.26 0.45
CA PHE A 50 -5.42 5.94 -0.11
C PHE A 50 -4.37 4.93 -0.63
N LEU A 51 -4.06 3.89 0.14
CA LEU A 51 -3.16 2.81 -0.26
C LEU A 51 -3.66 2.12 -1.53
N ASN A 52 -4.96 1.80 -1.61
CA ASN A 52 -5.58 1.20 -2.78
C ASN A 52 -5.51 2.13 -4.01
N PHE A 53 -5.68 3.44 -3.81
CA PHE A 53 -5.53 4.42 -4.88
C PHE A 53 -4.09 4.45 -5.42
N ILE A 54 -3.07 4.49 -4.55
CA ILE A 54 -1.68 4.54 -5.02
C ILE A 54 -1.20 3.22 -5.62
N SER A 55 -1.84 2.08 -5.28
CA SER A 55 -1.57 0.77 -5.86
C SER A 55 -2.00 0.61 -7.32
N ASP A 56 -2.62 1.63 -7.92
CA ASP A 56 -2.84 1.66 -9.36
C ASP A 56 -1.48 1.76 -10.10
N PRO A 57 -1.19 0.86 -11.07
CA PRO A 57 0.07 0.86 -11.81
C PRO A 57 0.39 2.19 -12.52
N ALA A 58 -0.61 2.94 -12.97
CA ALA A 58 -0.41 4.25 -13.60
C ALA A 58 0.05 5.28 -12.55
N ILE A 59 -0.54 5.26 -11.36
CA ILE A 59 -0.16 6.15 -10.26
C ILE A 59 1.24 5.78 -9.75
N ALA A 60 1.52 4.48 -9.57
CA ALA A 60 2.85 3.98 -9.21
C ALA A 60 3.94 4.47 -10.18
N SER A 61 3.67 4.45 -11.49
CA SER A 61 4.59 4.90 -12.54
C SER A 61 4.89 6.40 -12.45
N ILE A 62 3.87 7.21 -12.14
CA ILE A 62 4.02 8.66 -11.91
C ILE A 62 4.87 8.91 -10.65
N LEU A 63 4.56 8.23 -9.54
CA LEU A 63 5.34 8.35 -8.29
C LEU A 63 6.80 7.94 -8.50
N PHE A 64 7.06 6.87 -9.24
CA PHE A 64 8.41 6.43 -9.57
C PHE A 64 9.19 7.49 -10.35
N THR A 65 8.53 8.09 -11.36
CA THR A 65 9.13 9.13 -12.20
C THR A 65 9.44 10.39 -11.40
N ILE A 66 8.49 10.87 -10.60
CA ILE A 66 8.69 12.03 -9.71
C ILE A 66 9.79 11.72 -8.68
N GLY A 67 9.78 10.51 -8.14
CA GLY A 67 10.78 10.01 -7.21
C GLY A 67 12.19 10.12 -7.77
N LEU A 68 12.40 9.54 -8.96
CA LEU A 68 13.68 9.58 -9.66
C LEU A 68 14.11 11.02 -9.99
N LEU A 69 13.17 11.84 -10.47
CA LEU A 69 13.44 13.25 -10.81
C LEU A 69 13.82 14.08 -9.58
N GLY A 70 13.16 13.85 -8.43
CA GLY A 70 13.49 14.53 -7.17
C GLY A 70 14.91 14.22 -6.70
N ILE A 71 15.32 12.94 -6.78
CA ILE A 71 16.70 12.53 -6.48
C ILE A 71 17.69 13.17 -7.46
N ILE A 72 17.42 13.11 -8.76
CA ILE A 72 18.29 13.72 -9.78
C ILE A 72 18.44 15.23 -9.57
N ALA A 73 17.34 15.91 -9.22
CA ALA A 73 17.34 17.34 -8.96
C ALA A 73 18.20 17.71 -7.74
N GLU A 74 18.09 16.98 -6.63
CA GLU A 74 18.93 17.19 -5.44
C GLU A 74 20.42 16.95 -5.76
N VAL A 75 20.74 15.91 -6.53
CA VAL A 75 22.14 15.62 -6.92
C VAL A 75 22.73 16.73 -7.81
N ARG A 76 21.93 17.32 -8.70
CA ARG A 76 22.37 18.40 -9.58
C ARG A 76 22.48 19.75 -8.88
N THR A 77 21.63 20.00 -7.88
CA THR A 77 21.62 21.26 -7.14
C THR A 77 21.58 20.95 -5.64
N PRO A 78 22.73 20.52 -5.08
CA PRO A 78 22.80 20.17 -3.66
C PRO A 78 22.53 21.41 -2.82
N GLY A 79 21.54 21.38 -1.94
CA GLY A 79 21.38 22.47 -0.98
C GLY A 79 20.05 22.55 -0.24
N VAL A 80 18.92 22.33 -0.93
CA VAL A 80 17.59 22.54 -0.33
C VAL A 80 17.09 21.29 0.40
N GLY A 81 17.53 20.09 -0.01
CA GLY A 81 17.10 18.81 0.57
C GLY A 81 15.65 18.43 0.24
N VAL A 82 14.78 19.40 -0.03
CA VAL A 82 13.36 19.22 -0.36
C VAL A 82 13.13 18.29 -1.54
N PRO A 83 13.74 18.49 -2.74
CA PRO A 83 13.50 17.57 -3.85
C PRO A 83 14.05 16.17 -3.57
N GLY A 84 15.13 16.05 -2.79
CA GLY A 84 15.63 14.76 -2.32
C GLY A 84 14.65 14.02 -1.41
N ILE A 85 14.09 14.71 -0.40
CA ILE A 85 13.12 14.13 0.54
C ILE A 85 11.85 13.68 -0.19
N VAL A 86 11.30 14.55 -1.05
CA VAL A 86 10.15 14.22 -1.89
C VAL A 86 10.48 13.03 -2.80
N GLY A 87 11.70 12.99 -3.35
CA GLY A 87 12.20 11.90 -4.18
C GLY A 87 12.21 10.55 -3.46
N VAL A 88 12.80 10.49 -2.26
CA VAL A 88 12.89 9.27 -1.45
C VAL A 88 11.51 8.76 -1.04
N ILE A 89 10.64 9.64 -0.54
CA ILE A 89 9.28 9.26 -0.13
C ILE A 89 8.49 8.72 -1.32
N SER A 90 8.56 9.40 -2.47
CA SER A 90 7.83 8.99 -3.68
C SER A 90 8.33 7.64 -4.21
N LEU A 91 9.63 7.36 -4.16
CA LEU A 91 10.20 6.07 -4.54
C LEU A 91 9.76 4.94 -3.61
N LEU A 92 9.75 5.15 -2.29
CA LEU A 92 9.28 4.15 -1.34
C LEU A 92 7.82 3.79 -1.56
N LEU A 93 6.97 4.79 -1.80
CA LEU A 93 5.56 4.59 -2.13
C LEU A 93 5.37 3.91 -3.49
N ALA A 94 6.20 4.23 -4.49
CA ALA A 94 6.16 3.55 -5.78
C ALA A 94 6.53 2.06 -5.66
N PHE A 95 7.55 1.71 -4.88
CA PHE A 95 7.91 0.31 -4.65
C PHE A 95 6.84 -0.48 -3.90
N TYR A 96 6.15 0.16 -2.96
CA TYR A 96 4.96 -0.41 -2.33
C TYR A 96 3.85 -0.67 -3.36
N ALA A 97 3.52 0.34 -4.18
CA ALA A 97 2.45 0.26 -5.16
C ALA A 97 2.70 -0.78 -6.28
N LEU A 98 3.97 -1.03 -6.63
CA LEU A 98 4.36 -2.08 -7.57
C LEU A 98 4.31 -3.50 -6.99
N GLY A 99 3.90 -3.66 -5.72
CA GLY A 99 3.80 -4.95 -5.04
C GLY A 99 5.14 -5.56 -4.64
N GLN A 100 6.23 -4.78 -4.68
CA GLN A 100 7.57 -5.25 -4.32
C GLN A 100 7.85 -5.15 -2.81
N LEU A 101 7.16 -4.24 -2.12
CA LEU A 101 7.22 -4.08 -0.67
C LEU A 101 5.82 -4.23 -0.08
N ASP A 102 5.68 -4.98 1.01
CA ASP A 102 4.48 -4.95 1.83
C ASP A 102 4.37 -3.61 2.59
N ALA A 103 3.15 -3.26 3.01
CA ALA A 103 2.86 -2.00 3.72
C ALA A 103 3.72 -1.82 4.98
N ASN A 104 3.98 -2.92 5.70
CA ASN A 104 4.80 -2.91 6.91
C ASN A 104 6.26 -2.54 6.61
N PHE A 105 6.84 -3.10 5.55
CA PHE A 105 8.22 -2.81 5.16
C PHE A 105 8.36 -1.38 4.62
N ALA A 106 7.38 -0.91 3.84
CA ALA A 106 7.33 0.47 3.37
C ALA A 106 7.26 1.47 4.54
N GLY A 107 6.41 1.18 5.54
CA GLY A 107 6.33 1.97 6.76
C GLY A 107 7.64 2.00 7.55
N LEU A 108 8.28 0.83 7.73
CA LEU A 108 9.57 0.74 8.40
C LEU A 108 10.67 1.54 7.67
N ALA A 109 10.69 1.48 6.34
CA ALA A 109 11.63 2.26 5.53
C ALA A 109 11.39 3.78 5.69
N LEU A 110 10.14 4.24 5.71
CA LEU A 110 9.80 5.65 5.95
C LEU A 110 10.25 6.13 7.34
N ILE A 111 10.08 5.30 8.37
CA ILE A 111 10.58 5.58 9.72
C ILE A 111 12.12 5.71 9.71
N GLY A 112 12.81 4.79 9.03
CA GLY A 112 14.27 4.84 8.87
C GLY A 112 14.74 6.11 8.16
N VAL A 113 14.06 6.52 7.10
CA VAL A 113 14.33 7.78 6.38
C VAL A 113 14.12 8.99 7.30
N ALA A 114 13.04 9.01 8.10
CA ALA A 114 12.78 10.10 9.04
C ALA A 114 13.89 10.23 10.10
N LEU A 115 14.34 9.11 10.67
CA LEU A 115 15.47 9.06 11.60
C LEU A 115 16.77 9.56 10.94
N ALA A 116 17.05 9.12 9.71
CA ALA A 116 18.25 9.54 8.98
C ALA A 116 18.24 11.06 8.72
N LEU A 117 17.09 11.62 8.33
CA LEU A 117 16.93 13.06 8.14
C LEU A 117 17.09 13.83 9.45
N PHE A 118 16.54 13.32 10.55
CA PHE A 118 16.69 13.94 11.87
C PHE A 118 18.15 13.97 12.32
N ILE A 119 18.89 12.87 12.13
CA ILE A 119 20.33 12.80 12.41
C ILE A 119 21.09 13.78 11.51
N ALA A 120 20.78 13.83 10.21
CA ALA A 120 21.43 14.73 9.27
C ALA A 120 21.28 16.21 9.70
N GLU A 121 20.09 16.61 10.16
CA GLU A 121 19.85 17.96 10.68
C GLU A 121 20.56 18.19 12.03
N ALA A 122 20.50 17.21 12.95
CA ALA A 122 21.18 17.28 14.24
C ALA A 122 22.72 17.39 14.10
N LEU A 123 23.31 16.83 13.05
CA LEU A 123 24.73 16.97 12.72
C LEU A 123 25.05 18.30 12.04
N ARG A 124 24.07 18.94 11.38
CA ARG A 124 24.24 20.24 10.72
C ARG A 124 24.31 21.40 11.74
N GLN A 125 23.52 21.34 12.82
CA GLN A 125 23.50 22.35 13.88
C GLN A 125 24.82 22.59 14.64
N PRO A 126 25.59 21.58 15.09
CA PRO A 126 26.82 21.79 15.86
C PRO A 126 27.93 22.51 15.08
N LEU A 127 27.88 22.48 13.75
CA LEU A 127 28.87 23.17 12.88
C LEU A 127 28.59 24.68 12.73
N ALA A 128 27.39 25.15 13.06
CA ALA A 128 26.99 26.56 12.91
C ALA A 128 27.40 27.47 14.09
N CYS A 129 27.59 26.90 15.29
CA CYS A 129 27.97 27.66 16.51
C CYS A 129 29.46 28.03 16.61
N TRP A 130 30.32 27.53 15.71
CA TRP A 130 31.77 27.73 15.75
C TRP A 130 32.30 28.69 14.67
N ARG A 131 31.44 29.58 14.15
CA ARG A 131 31.80 30.60 13.17
C ARG A 131 31.40 32.00 13.60
#